data_AF-A0A838NWJ7-F1
#
_entry.id   AF-A0A838NWJ7-F1
#
_cell.length_a   1.000
_cell.length_b   1.000
_cell.length_c   1.000
_cell.angle_alpha   90.00
_cell.angle_beta   90.00
_cell.angle_gamma   90.00
#
_symmetry.space_group_name_H-M   'P 1'
#
loop_
_entity.id
_entity.type
_entity.pdbx_description
1 polymer ?
#
loop_
_entity_poly.entity_id
_entity_poly.type
_entity_poly.pdbx_seq_one_letter_code
_entity_poly.pdbx_strand_id
1 'polypeptide(L)'
;MSFLQQLARLSAQIPTRRQRVAVAGVAAALSSVLVSNTYRSTPGYHSDFGIAWFGARAMLDGRDPYPLIGPGREFDIRWQPLYPATAMVAAIPFAALTERLATMGFVAVSVFLLAFGMTRDGWHLLPLFATETFASSARLGQWSILVTAALFLPWLAFLTVGKPQAFLPVLAASRTRAPIVSAVIGGVALLLVSLALLPSWPSAWIHAMKSTAHMQPPILHLGGFLILLVLLKWRRPESWLVLAMACMPQSWGWYNTLPVFAVPRTFTESIVLAGIMTIGGLAGTMLIPPLTSVDAFYSWVGALLVITIYLPAVGLILRRPNEGKLPAWTPRLAALFKRSNPERPEGGTSP
;
A
#
# COMPACT_ATOMS: atom_id res chain seq x y z
N MET A 1 -21.24 -11.79 30.79
CA MET A 1 -20.03 -11.09 30.32
C MET A 1 -20.43 -10.26 29.11
N SER A 2 -20.21 -8.94 29.11
CA SER A 2 -20.68 -8.09 28.00
C SER A 2 -19.89 -8.39 26.72
N PHE A 3 -20.50 -8.17 25.54
CA PHE A 3 -19.82 -8.35 24.24
C PHE A 3 -18.48 -7.59 24.18
N LEU A 4 -18.43 -6.38 24.73
CA LEU A 4 -17.21 -5.57 24.84
C LEU A 4 -16.10 -6.25 25.66
N GLN A 5 -16.46 -6.96 26.74
CA GLN A 5 -15.48 -7.72 27.53
C GLN A 5 -14.91 -8.91 26.75
N GLN A 6 -15.70 -9.57 25.89
CA GLN A 6 -15.20 -10.62 25.01
C GLN A 6 -14.23 -10.07 23.96
N LEU A 7 -14.55 -8.93 23.34
CA LEU A 7 -13.67 -8.27 22.36
C LEU A 7 -12.34 -7.81 22.98
N ALA A 8 -12.38 -7.30 24.22
CA ALA A 8 -11.19 -6.92 24.95
C ALA A 8 -10.28 -8.14 25.23
N ARG A 9 -10.87 -9.28 25.62
CA ARG A 9 -10.12 -10.53 25.83
C ARG A 9 -9.49 -11.05 24.55
N LEU A 10 -10.23 -11.05 23.43
CA LEU A 10 -9.68 -11.45 22.12
C LEU A 10 -8.53 -10.54 21.68
N SER A 11 -8.60 -9.24 21.99
CA SER A 11 -7.52 -8.29 21.69
C SER A 11 -6.25 -8.55 22.51
N ALA A 12 -6.39 -9.06 23.73
CA ALA A 12 -5.28 -9.28 24.66
C ALA A 12 -4.57 -10.64 24.47
N GLN A 13 -5.18 -11.59 23.76
CA GLN A 13 -4.56 -12.89 23.52
C GLN A 13 -3.46 -12.79 22.46
N ILE A 14 -2.22 -13.13 22.84
CA ILE A 14 -1.11 -13.28 21.90
C ILE A 14 -1.24 -14.64 21.22
N PRO A 15 -1.42 -14.70 19.90
CA PRO A 15 -1.65 -15.96 19.22
C PRO A 15 -0.36 -16.74 19.00
N THR A 16 -0.47 -18.06 19.13
CA THR A 16 0.64 -18.97 18.84
C THR A 16 0.99 -18.94 17.36
N ARG A 17 2.24 -19.31 17.01
CA ARG A 17 2.68 -19.41 15.61
C ARG A 17 1.77 -20.32 14.78
N ARG A 18 1.30 -21.45 15.36
CA ARG A 18 0.40 -22.40 14.68
C ARG A 18 -0.94 -21.76 14.35
N GLN A 19 -1.56 -21.05 15.30
CA GLN A 19 -2.82 -20.33 15.07
C GLN A 19 -2.67 -19.27 13.98
N ARG A 20 -1.57 -18.51 14.00
CA ARG A 20 -1.30 -17.48 12.98
C ARG A 20 -1.15 -18.07 11.59
N VAL A 21 -0.41 -19.19 11.45
CA VAL A 21 -0.28 -19.91 10.18
C VAL A 21 -1.63 -20.43 9.70
N ALA A 22 -2.45 -21.01 10.60
CA ALA A 22 -3.77 -21.52 10.25
C ALA A 22 -4.69 -20.40 9.73
N VAL A 23 -4.79 -19.28 10.46
CA VAL A 23 -5.60 -18.11 10.05
C VAL A 23 -5.09 -17.52 8.75
N ALA A 24 -3.76 -17.41 8.57
CA ALA A 24 -3.17 -16.93 7.34
C ALA A 24 -3.46 -17.85 6.15
N GLY A 25 -3.41 -19.17 6.34
CA GLY A 25 -3.76 -20.15 5.31
C GLY A 25 -5.23 -20.07 4.90
N VAL A 26 -6.14 -19.96 5.87
CA VAL A 26 -7.58 -19.79 5.59
C VAL A 26 -7.85 -18.50 4.83
N ALA A 27 -7.28 -17.37 5.28
CA ALA A 27 -7.45 -16.09 4.61
C ALA A 27 -6.92 -16.14 3.16
N ALA A 28 -5.73 -16.71 2.95
CA ALA A 28 -5.14 -16.86 1.62
C ALA A 28 -5.99 -17.76 0.70
N ALA A 29 -6.53 -18.86 1.22
CA ALA A 29 -7.40 -19.75 0.45
C ALA A 29 -8.70 -19.04 0.05
N LEU A 30 -9.37 -18.35 0.98
CA LEU A 30 -10.59 -17.59 0.69
C LEU A 30 -10.36 -16.48 -0.33
N SER A 31 -9.25 -15.73 -0.23
CA SER A 31 -8.89 -14.72 -1.22
C SER A 31 -8.58 -15.33 -2.59
N SER A 32 -7.97 -16.51 -2.64
CA SER A 32 -7.74 -17.23 -3.91
C SER A 32 -9.06 -17.63 -4.57
N VAL A 33 -10.04 -18.08 -3.79
CA VAL A 33 -11.40 -18.37 -4.27
C VAL A 33 -12.06 -17.11 -4.82
N LEU A 34 -11.93 -15.98 -4.12
CA LEU A 34 -12.45 -14.69 -4.57
C LEU A 34 -11.86 -14.29 -5.94
N VAL A 35 -10.53 -14.34 -6.10
CA VAL A 35 -9.87 -14.05 -7.40
C VAL A 35 -10.36 -15.01 -8.48
N SER A 36 -10.39 -16.31 -8.18
CA SER A 36 -10.85 -17.35 -9.10
C SER A 36 -12.29 -17.10 -9.57
N ASN A 37 -13.15 -16.63 -8.66
CA ASN A 37 -14.53 -16.26 -8.98
C ASN A 37 -14.59 -15.01 -9.88
N THR A 38 -13.79 -13.98 -9.62
CA THR A 38 -13.70 -12.78 -10.46
C THR A 38 -13.33 -13.11 -11.91
N TYR A 39 -12.30 -13.93 -12.13
CA TYR A 39 -11.93 -14.38 -13.48
C TYR A 39 -13.03 -15.20 -14.17
N ARG A 40 -13.86 -15.93 -13.41
CA ARG A 40 -14.99 -16.70 -13.97
C ARG A 40 -16.18 -15.81 -14.31
N SER A 41 -16.46 -14.79 -13.48
CA SER A 41 -17.63 -13.93 -13.63
C SER A 41 -17.43 -12.78 -14.61
N THR A 42 -16.20 -12.51 -15.04
CA THR A 42 -15.87 -11.34 -15.85
C THR A 42 -15.00 -11.77 -17.05
N PRO A 43 -15.62 -12.09 -18.20
CA PRO A 43 -14.88 -12.41 -19.43
C PRO A 43 -13.95 -11.26 -19.84
N GLY A 44 -12.73 -11.57 -20.29
CA GLY A 44 -11.73 -10.57 -20.66
C GLY A 44 -11.12 -9.81 -19.48
N TYR A 45 -11.33 -10.29 -18.25
CA TYR A 45 -10.77 -9.67 -17.06
C TYR A 45 -9.24 -9.80 -17.00
N HIS A 46 -8.57 -8.66 -16.83
CA HIS A 46 -7.15 -8.57 -16.50
C HIS A 46 -6.97 -7.98 -15.09
N SER A 47 -6.07 -8.58 -14.32
CA SER A 47 -5.75 -8.06 -12.98
C SER A 47 -4.66 -6.99 -13.06
N ASP A 48 -4.54 -6.19 -12.00
CA ASP A 48 -3.47 -5.21 -11.86
C ASP A 48 -2.09 -5.88 -11.75
N PHE A 49 -2.01 -7.04 -11.08
CA PHE A 49 -0.81 -7.88 -11.10
C PHE A 49 -0.53 -8.46 -12.49
N GLY A 50 -1.57 -8.68 -13.30
CA GLY A 50 -1.48 -9.13 -14.69
C GLY A 50 -0.57 -8.25 -15.54
N ILE A 51 -0.53 -6.94 -15.27
CA ILE A 51 0.37 -5.99 -15.94
C ILE A 51 1.84 -6.34 -15.67
N ALA A 52 2.18 -6.58 -14.40
CA ALA A 52 3.54 -6.94 -14.00
C ALA A 52 3.90 -8.36 -14.50
N TRP A 53 2.97 -9.30 -14.43
CA TRP A 53 3.12 -10.67 -14.95
C TRP A 53 3.37 -10.69 -16.46
N PHE A 54 2.57 -9.96 -17.24
CA PHE A 54 2.74 -9.89 -18.70
C PHE A 54 4.07 -9.22 -19.04
N GLY A 55 4.41 -8.13 -18.34
CA GLY A 55 5.70 -7.48 -18.48
C GLY A 55 6.87 -8.40 -18.18
N ALA A 56 6.76 -9.23 -17.14
CA ALA A 56 7.78 -10.22 -16.81
C ALA A 56 8.00 -11.22 -17.94
N ARG A 57 6.91 -11.74 -18.53
CA ARG A 57 6.98 -12.67 -19.67
C ARG A 57 7.59 -12.02 -20.90
N ALA A 58 7.11 -10.84 -21.28
CA ALA A 58 7.66 -10.11 -22.42
C ALA A 58 9.17 -9.84 -22.27
N MET A 59 9.63 -9.43 -21.08
CA MET A 59 11.06 -9.21 -20.82
C MET A 59 11.88 -10.50 -20.91
N LEU A 60 11.36 -11.63 -20.42
CA LEU A 60 12.03 -12.93 -20.55
C LEU A 60 12.11 -13.40 -22.00
N ASP A 61 11.15 -13.01 -22.83
CA ASP A 61 11.13 -13.25 -24.28
C ASP A 61 11.96 -12.21 -25.07
N GLY A 62 12.69 -11.31 -24.39
CA GLY A 62 13.51 -10.27 -25.02
C GLY A 62 12.71 -9.14 -25.65
N ARG A 63 11.44 -8.96 -25.28
CA ARG A 63 10.53 -7.94 -25.81
C ARG A 63 10.36 -6.78 -24.83
N ASP A 64 10.20 -5.57 -25.36
CA ASP A 64 9.82 -4.40 -24.57
C ASP A 64 8.31 -4.46 -24.23
N PRO A 65 7.90 -4.52 -22.95
CA PRO A 65 6.50 -4.57 -22.55
C PRO A 65 5.75 -3.24 -22.66
N TYR A 66 6.44 -2.10 -22.63
CA TYR A 66 5.79 -0.78 -22.65
C TYR A 66 4.93 -0.53 -23.91
N PRO A 67 5.37 -0.87 -25.14
CA PRO A 67 4.53 -0.73 -26.34
C PRO A 67 3.46 -1.84 -26.49
N LEU A 68 3.49 -2.87 -25.65
CA LEU A 68 2.63 -4.06 -25.75
C LEU A 68 1.44 -4.04 -24.78
N ILE A 69 1.49 -3.17 -23.77
CA ILE A 69 0.46 -3.03 -22.74
C ILE A 69 -0.30 -1.73 -22.97
N GLY A 70 -1.63 -1.79 -22.98
CA GLY A 70 -2.49 -0.61 -23.09
C GLY A 70 -3.65 -0.82 -24.06
N PRO A 71 -4.44 0.24 -24.34
CA PRO A 71 -5.68 0.11 -25.12
C PRO A 71 -5.42 -0.40 -26.53
N GLY A 72 -6.07 -1.50 -26.91
CA GLY A 72 -5.95 -2.13 -28.22
C GLY A 72 -4.57 -2.74 -28.49
N ARG A 73 -3.77 -2.98 -27.44
CA ARG A 73 -2.46 -3.66 -27.53
C ARG A 73 -2.60 -5.15 -27.23
N GLU A 74 -1.48 -5.87 -27.27
CA GLU A 74 -1.46 -7.32 -27.01
C GLU A 74 -1.97 -7.67 -25.63
N PHE A 75 -1.57 -6.91 -24.61
CA PHE A 75 -2.20 -6.94 -23.29
C PHE A 75 -3.17 -5.77 -23.18
N ASP A 76 -4.39 -5.98 -23.66
CA ASP A 76 -5.41 -4.94 -23.79
C ASP A 76 -6.00 -4.54 -22.43
N ILE A 77 -5.58 -3.38 -21.95
CA ILE A 77 -6.10 -2.76 -20.73
C ILE A 77 -6.34 -1.27 -20.96
N ARG A 78 -7.20 -0.67 -20.14
CA ARG A 78 -7.60 0.73 -20.29
C ARG A 78 -6.44 1.75 -20.21
N TRP A 79 -5.33 1.41 -19.56
CA TRP A 79 -4.26 2.37 -19.25
C TRP A 79 -2.90 1.87 -19.71
N GLN A 80 -2.00 2.82 -20.00
CA GLN A 80 -0.58 2.53 -20.20
C GLN A 80 0.03 1.90 -18.94
N PRO A 81 1.12 1.11 -19.04
CA PRO A 81 1.76 0.50 -17.88
C PRO A 81 2.41 1.56 -16.98
N LEU A 82 1.84 1.76 -15.79
CA LEU A 82 2.35 2.69 -14.77
C LEU A 82 3.42 2.04 -13.87
N TYR A 83 3.63 0.73 -14.05
CA TYR A 83 4.63 -0.02 -13.31
C TYR A 83 6.03 0.17 -13.91
N PRO A 84 7.05 0.45 -13.07
CA PRO A 84 8.44 0.34 -13.50
C PRO A 84 8.80 -1.12 -13.77
N ALA A 85 9.82 -1.38 -14.60
CA ALA A 85 10.24 -2.74 -14.92
C ALA A 85 10.72 -3.54 -13.69
N THR A 86 11.12 -2.88 -12.61
CA THR A 86 11.40 -3.52 -11.31
C THR A 86 10.19 -4.30 -10.77
N ALA A 87 8.96 -3.83 -11.02
CA ALA A 87 7.73 -4.56 -10.67
C ALA A 87 7.56 -5.83 -11.51
N MET A 88 7.90 -5.75 -12.79
CA MET A 88 7.87 -6.87 -13.73
C MET A 88 8.91 -7.93 -13.34
N VAL A 89 10.12 -7.51 -12.97
CA VAL A 89 11.14 -8.41 -12.41
C VAL A 89 10.63 -9.13 -11.16
N ALA A 90 9.97 -8.41 -10.25
CA ALA A 90 9.39 -9.01 -9.05
C ALA A 90 8.25 -10.02 -9.37
N ALA A 91 7.67 -9.96 -10.56
CA ALA A 91 6.64 -10.91 -11.02
C ALA A 91 7.21 -12.13 -11.80
N ILE A 92 8.52 -12.16 -12.11
CA ILE A 92 9.18 -13.29 -12.79
C ILE A 92 8.88 -14.66 -12.15
N PRO A 93 8.85 -14.82 -10.81
CA PRO A 93 8.52 -16.11 -10.20
C PRO A 93 7.15 -16.69 -10.61
N PHE A 94 6.25 -15.86 -11.16
CA PHE A 94 4.92 -16.24 -11.62
C PHE A 94 4.80 -16.31 -13.16
N ALA A 95 5.86 -16.01 -13.91
CA ALA A 95 5.80 -15.86 -15.37
C ALA A 95 5.41 -17.15 -16.11
N ALA A 96 5.77 -18.31 -15.56
CA ALA A 96 5.42 -19.62 -16.13
C ALA A 96 3.93 -19.98 -15.99
N LEU A 97 3.20 -19.28 -15.12
CA LEU A 97 1.78 -19.53 -14.88
C LEU A 97 0.91 -18.75 -15.87
N THR A 98 -0.34 -19.19 -16.03
CA THR A 98 -1.38 -18.35 -16.67
C THR A 98 -1.66 -17.13 -15.79
N GLU A 99 -2.11 -16.02 -16.37
CA GLU A 99 -2.38 -14.78 -15.62
C GLU A 99 -3.28 -15.02 -14.40
N ARG A 100 -4.32 -15.85 -14.57
CA ARG A 100 -5.23 -16.23 -13.49
C ARG A 100 -4.49 -16.93 -12.34
N LEU A 101 -3.69 -17.95 -12.64
CA LEU A 101 -2.95 -18.70 -11.62
C LEU A 101 -1.85 -17.84 -10.98
N ALA A 102 -1.19 -16.99 -11.77
CA ALA A 102 -0.23 -16.00 -11.30
C ALA A 102 -0.86 -15.03 -10.29
N THR A 103 -2.03 -14.46 -10.64
CA THR A 103 -2.78 -13.54 -9.78
C THR A 103 -3.27 -14.22 -8.51
N MET A 104 -3.83 -15.44 -8.62
CA MET A 104 -4.24 -16.23 -7.45
C MET A 104 -3.06 -16.50 -6.52
N GLY A 105 -1.91 -16.93 -7.06
CA GLY A 105 -0.70 -17.18 -6.29
C GLY A 105 -0.15 -15.91 -5.61
N PHE A 106 -0.08 -14.80 -6.34
CA PHE A 106 0.38 -13.52 -5.82
C PHE A 106 -0.52 -13.03 -4.67
N VAL A 107 -1.84 -13.07 -4.85
CA VAL A 107 -2.79 -12.68 -3.80
C VAL A 107 -2.72 -13.63 -2.62
N ALA A 108 -2.66 -14.95 -2.84
CA ALA A 108 -2.54 -15.94 -1.76
C ALA A 108 -1.31 -15.69 -0.89
N VAL A 109 -0.14 -15.52 -1.51
CA VAL A 109 1.12 -15.22 -0.81
C VAL A 109 1.03 -13.89 -0.07
N SER A 110 0.52 -12.85 -0.72
CA SER A 110 0.37 -11.51 -0.10
C SER A 110 -0.55 -11.54 1.12
N VAL A 111 -1.70 -12.20 1.01
CA VAL A 111 -2.68 -12.34 2.09
C VAL A 111 -2.13 -13.20 3.22
N PHE A 112 -1.45 -14.31 2.90
CA PHE A 112 -0.80 -15.14 3.90
C PHE A 112 0.23 -14.32 4.71
N LEU A 113 1.11 -13.59 4.02
CA LEU A 113 2.13 -12.76 4.64
C LEU A 113 1.51 -11.64 5.49
N LEU A 114 0.47 -10.97 4.99
CA LEU A 114 -0.27 -9.95 5.74
C LEU A 114 -0.89 -10.53 7.01
N ALA A 115 -1.72 -11.58 6.87
CA ALA A 115 -2.41 -12.22 7.98
C ALA A 115 -1.42 -12.74 9.02
N PHE A 116 -0.35 -13.41 8.57
CA PHE A 116 0.70 -13.93 9.44
C PHE A 116 1.41 -12.79 10.17
N GLY A 117 1.82 -11.73 9.47
CA GLY A 117 2.54 -10.59 10.04
C GLY A 117 1.69 -9.80 11.03
N MET A 118 0.49 -9.39 10.64
CA MET A 118 -0.37 -8.49 11.42
C MET A 118 -0.92 -9.14 12.70
N THR A 119 -1.06 -10.47 12.70
CA THR A 119 -1.55 -11.21 13.87
C THR A 119 -0.48 -11.47 14.93
N ARG A 120 0.79 -11.06 14.71
CA ARG A 120 1.87 -11.25 15.69
C ARG A 120 1.54 -10.67 17.06
N ASP A 121 0.92 -9.49 17.07
CA ASP A 121 0.69 -8.69 18.27
C ASP A 121 -0.77 -8.78 18.75
N GLY A 122 -1.58 -9.69 18.18
CA GLY A 122 -2.98 -9.95 18.56
C GLY A 122 -3.94 -10.07 17.38
N TRP A 123 -5.21 -10.33 17.65
CA TRP A 123 -6.24 -10.53 16.63
C TRP A 123 -6.95 -9.24 16.18
N HIS A 124 -6.59 -8.10 16.75
CA HIS A 124 -7.33 -6.85 16.61
C HIS A 124 -7.50 -6.38 15.15
N LEU A 125 -6.54 -6.66 14.27
CA LEU A 125 -6.57 -6.23 12.86
C LEU A 125 -7.31 -7.21 11.91
N LEU A 126 -7.81 -8.35 12.38
CA LEU A 126 -8.58 -9.28 11.52
C LEU A 126 -9.81 -8.66 10.83
N PRO A 127 -10.52 -7.65 11.39
CA PRO A 127 -11.60 -6.95 10.68
C PRO A 127 -11.16 -6.32 9.34
N LEU A 128 -9.85 -6.15 9.09
CA LEU A 128 -9.30 -5.76 7.79
C LEU A 128 -9.86 -6.61 6.65
N PHE A 129 -10.01 -7.92 6.87
CA PHE A 129 -10.46 -8.83 5.80
C PHE A 129 -11.93 -8.64 5.41
N ALA A 130 -12.70 -7.91 6.21
CA ALA A 130 -14.09 -7.57 5.93
C ALA A 130 -14.26 -6.20 5.26
N THR A 131 -13.17 -5.50 4.93
CA THR A 131 -13.25 -4.19 4.29
C THR A 131 -13.39 -4.28 2.78
N GLU A 132 -14.08 -3.30 2.18
CA GLU A 132 -14.07 -3.15 0.72
C GLU A 132 -12.66 -2.84 0.18
N THR A 133 -11.79 -2.18 0.96
CA THR A 133 -10.39 -1.94 0.57
C THR A 133 -9.61 -3.24 0.44
N PHE A 134 -9.85 -4.23 1.30
CA PHE A 134 -9.27 -5.56 1.17
C PHE A 134 -9.89 -6.33 0.00
N ALA A 135 -11.22 -6.38 -0.07
CA ALA A 135 -11.93 -7.12 -1.11
C ALA A 135 -11.57 -6.62 -2.52
N SER A 136 -11.55 -5.30 -2.74
CA SER A 136 -11.07 -4.69 -4.00
C SER A 136 -9.60 -5.01 -4.26
N SER A 137 -8.74 -4.96 -3.25
CA SER A 137 -7.32 -5.31 -3.43
C SER A 137 -7.14 -6.76 -3.88
N ALA A 138 -7.87 -7.69 -3.26
CA ALA A 138 -7.78 -9.11 -3.58
C ALA A 138 -8.36 -9.38 -4.99
N ARG A 139 -9.58 -8.89 -5.28
CA ARG A 139 -10.21 -9.04 -6.61
C ARG A 139 -9.32 -8.53 -7.72
N LEU A 140 -8.71 -7.37 -7.52
CA LEU A 140 -7.89 -6.69 -8.52
C LEU A 140 -6.45 -7.20 -8.61
N GLY A 141 -6.02 -8.14 -7.78
CA GLY A 141 -4.62 -8.56 -7.74
C GLY A 141 -3.68 -7.41 -7.34
N GLN A 142 -4.12 -6.51 -6.46
CA GLN A 142 -3.37 -5.29 -6.15
C GLN A 142 -2.21 -5.53 -5.20
N TRP A 143 -1.14 -4.76 -5.41
CA TRP A 143 0.06 -4.74 -4.57
C TRP A 143 -0.20 -4.26 -3.14
N SER A 144 -1.32 -3.58 -2.88
CA SER A 144 -1.65 -3.00 -1.58
C SER A 144 -1.66 -4.01 -0.43
N ILE A 145 -2.02 -5.27 -0.68
CA ILE A 145 -1.98 -6.34 0.35
C ILE A 145 -0.53 -6.59 0.77
N LEU A 146 0.38 -6.69 -0.20
CA LEU A 146 1.80 -6.92 0.03
C LEU A 146 2.50 -5.69 0.64
N VAL A 147 2.11 -4.48 0.21
CA VAL A 147 2.52 -3.22 0.82
C VAL A 147 2.11 -3.18 2.30
N THR A 148 0.86 -3.54 2.59
CA THR A 148 0.37 -3.60 3.98
C THR A 148 1.11 -4.66 4.78
N ALA A 149 1.42 -5.82 4.19
CA ALA A 149 2.23 -6.85 4.84
C ALA A 149 3.64 -6.34 5.22
N ALA A 150 4.24 -5.48 4.39
CA ALA A 150 5.56 -4.91 4.64
C ALA A 150 5.62 -4.00 5.89
N LEU A 151 4.48 -3.48 6.37
CA LEU A 151 4.42 -2.78 7.67
C LEU A 151 4.72 -3.72 8.85
N PHE A 152 4.43 -5.02 8.70
CA PHE A 152 4.59 -6.04 9.73
C PHE A 152 5.81 -6.94 9.51
N LEU A 153 6.26 -7.06 8.26
CA LEU A 153 7.37 -7.90 7.83
C LEU A 153 8.43 -7.03 7.14
N PRO A 154 9.38 -6.45 7.90
CA PRO A 154 10.38 -5.51 7.40
C PRO A 154 11.16 -5.94 6.16
N TRP A 155 11.41 -7.25 6.02
CA TRP A 155 12.17 -7.77 4.89
C TRP A 155 11.44 -7.54 3.56
N LEU A 156 10.10 -7.47 3.52
CA LEU A 156 9.33 -7.18 2.31
C LEU A 156 9.56 -5.79 1.72
N ALA A 157 10.19 -4.88 2.46
CA ALA A 157 10.51 -3.54 1.95
C ALA A 157 11.46 -3.56 0.75
N PHE A 158 12.11 -4.69 0.43
CA PHE A 158 12.88 -4.82 -0.82
C PHE A 158 12.06 -4.52 -2.08
N LEU A 159 10.74 -4.69 -2.02
CA LEU A 159 9.81 -4.42 -3.13
C LEU A 159 9.50 -2.93 -3.30
N THR A 160 10.09 -2.02 -2.50
CA THR A 160 9.79 -0.59 -2.59
C THR A 160 9.97 -0.03 -4.00
N VAL A 161 10.99 -0.48 -4.73
CA VAL A 161 11.26 -0.02 -6.10
C VAL A 161 10.22 -0.47 -7.13
N GLY A 162 9.41 -1.50 -6.85
CA GLY A 162 8.38 -2.01 -7.75
C GLY A 162 7.11 -1.16 -7.75
N LYS A 163 6.77 -0.50 -6.64
CA LYS A 163 5.66 0.45 -6.56
C LYS A 163 6.03 1.59 -5.59
N PRO A 164 6.94 2.51 -5.98
CA PRO A 164 7.54 3.48 -5.08
C PRO A 164 6.51 4.29 -4.28
N GLN A 165 5.48 4.81 -4.95
CA GLN A 165 4.43 5.60 -4.35
C GLN A 165 3.64 4.86 -3.25
N ALA A 166 3.54 3.52 -3.33
CA ALA A 166 2.82 2.72 -2.34
C ALA A 166 3.72 2.25 -1.18
N PHE A 167 5.00 1.95 -1.46
CA PHE A 167 5.92 1.43 -0.46
C PHE A 167 6.74 2.49 0.29
N LEU A 168 6.97 3.68 -0.28
CA LEU A 168 7.65 4.76 0.43
C LEU A 168 6.96 5.12 1.77
N PRO A 169 5.62 5.14 1.87
CA PRO A 169 4.93 5.31 3.15
C PRO A 169 5.27 4.25 4.22
N VAL A 170 5.56 3.01 3.82
CA VAL A 170 6.04 1.95 4.74
C VAL A 170 7.38 2.34 5.35
N LEU A 171 8.30 2.90 4.54
CA LEU A 171 9.59 3.40 5.01
C LEU A 171 9.44 4.63 5.91
N ALA A 172 8.52 5.53 5.57
CA ALA A 172 8.23 6.71 6.39
C ALA A 172 7.78 6.32 7.81
N ALA A 173 6.98 5.26 7.93
CA ALA A 173 6.46 4.72 9.19
C ALA A 173 7.43 3.77 9.93
N SER A 174 8.60 3.47 9.34
CA SER A 174 9.49 2.42 9.84
C SER A 174 10.18 2.80 11.15
N ARG A 175 9.96 1.99 12.20
CA ARG A 175 10.54 2.18 13.53
C ARG A 175 11.97 1.65 13.66
N THR A 176 12.38 0.76 12.77
CA THR A 176 13.69 0.11 12.78
C THR A 176 14.41 0.36 11.47
N ARG A 177 15.72 0.09 11.44
CA ARG A 177 16.52 0.22 10.21
C ARG A 177 16.29 -0.93 9.23
N ALA A 178 15.70 -2.05 9.67
CA ALA A 178 15.55 -3.26 8.86
C ALA A 178 14.76 -3.03 7.54
N PRO A 179 13.61 -2.33 7.53
CA PRO A 179 12.92 -2.01 6.28
C PRO A 179 13.77 -1.16 5.33
N ILE A 180 14.48 -0.16 5.85
CA ILE A 180 15.34 0.72 5.04
C ILE A 180 16.47 -0.09 4.41
N VAL A 181 17.14 -0.94 5.20
CA VAL A 181 18.22 -1.81 4.70
C VAL A 181 17.69 -2.77 3.64
N SER A 182 16.53 -3.40 3.88
CA SER A 182 15.92 -4.30 2.90
C SER A 182 15.55 -3.59 1.60
N ALA A 183 14.95 -2.40 1.71
CA ALA A 183 14.59 -1.56 0.56
C ALA A 183 15.81 -1.15 -0.26
N VAL A 184 16.93 -0.80 0.38
CA VAL A 184 18.16 -0.45 -0.32
C VAL A 184 18.75 -1.69 -1.01
N ILE A 185 18.99 -2.77 -0.28
CA ILE A 185 19.69 -3.95 -0.82
C ILE A 185 18.89 -4.59 -1.94
N GLY A 186 17.65 -4.99 -1.66
CA GLY A 186 16.87 -5.66 -2.70
C GLY A 186 16.27 -4.71 -3.72
N GLY A 187 16.12 -3.42 -3.40
CA GLY A 187 15.79 -2.41 -4.40
C GLY A 187 16.89 -2.22 -5.43
N VAL A 188 18.16 -2.16 -5.00
CA VAL A 188 19.31 -2.15 -5.91
C VAL A 188 19.37 -3.44 -6.73
N ALA A 189 19.17 -4.60 -6.11
CA ALA A 189 19.16 -5.87 -6.83
C ALA A 189 18.08 -5.92 -7.93
N LEU A 190 16.84 -5.55 -7.60
CA LEU A 190 15.74 -5.50 -8.58
C LEU A 190 15.98 -4.49 -9.68
N LEU A 191 16.57 -3.32 -9.35
CA LEU A 191 16.94 -2.30 -10.32
C LEU A 191 18.01 -2.79 -11.29
N LEU A 192 19.05 -3.46 -10.78
CA LEU A 192 20.12 -4.00 -11.63
C LEU A 192 19.59 -5.08 -12.57
N VAL A 193 18.76 -6.00 -12.07
CA VAL A 193 18.13 -7.02 -12.90
C VAL A 193 17.20 -6.39 -13.93
N SER A 194 16.41 -5.38 -13.56
CA SER A 194 15.50 -4.74 -14.51
C SER A 194 16.23 -3.95 -15.60
N LEU A 195 17.35 -3.30 -15.27
CA LEU A 195 18.20 -2.62 -16.24
C LEU A 195 18.95 -3.61 -17.13
N ALA A 196 19.37 -4.77 -16.62
CA ALA A 196 20.00 -5.81 -17.43
C ALA A 196 19.02 -6.40 -18.45
N LEU A 197 17.76 -6.58 -18.07
CA LEU A 197 16.72 -7.13 -18.96
C LEU A 197 16.14 -6.09 -19.94
N LEU A 198 16.04 -4.82 -19.53
CA LEU A 198 15.43 -3.76 -20.35
C LEU A 198 16.06 -2.38 -20.09
N PRO A 199 17.27 -2.08 -20.58
CA PRO A 199 18.01 -0.86 -20.25
C PRO A 199 17.25 0.45 -20.49
N SER A 200 16.34 0.48 -21.46
CA SER A 200 15.54 1.65 -21.85
C SER A 200 14.36 1.96 -20.92
N TRP A 201 13.96 1.01 -20.06
CA TRP A 201 12.72 1.11 -19.26
C TRP A 201 12.57 2.40 -18.45
N PRO A 202 13.63 3.01 -17.85
CA PRO A 202 13.43 4.21 -17.04
C PRO A 202 12.86 5.36 -17.86
N SER A 203 13.33 5.52 -19.11
CA SER A 203 12.80 6.54 -20.02
C SER A 203 11.36 6.25 -20.41
N ALA A 204 11.04 5.00 -20.79
CA ALA A 204 9.69 4.61 -21.17
C ALA A 204 8.68 4.81 -20.02
N TRP A 205 9.07 4.41 -18.81
CA TRP A 205 8.27 4.59 -17.60
C TRP A 205 8.03 6.07 -17.26
N ILE A 206 9.05 6.93 -17.34
CA ILE A 206 8.89 8.37 -17.10
C ILE A 206 7.92 8.99 -18.12
N HIS A 207 7.98 8.58 -19.40
CA HIS A 207 7.04 9.05 -20.42
C HIS A 207 5.60 8.59 -20.10
N ALA A 208 5.40 7.33 -19.71
CA ALA A 208 4.10 6.83 -19.28
C ALA A 208 3.56 7.62 -18.06
N MET A 209 4.39 7.88 -17.06
CA MET A 209 4.02 8.66 -15.88
C MET A 209 3.62 10.09 -16.20
N LYS A 210 4.34 10.78 -17.10
CA LYS A 210 4.00 12.15 -17.51
C LYS A 210 2.66 12.25 -18.23
N SER A 211 2.20 11.16 -18.87
CA SER A 211 0.91 11.12 -19.56
C SER A 211 -0.29 10.86 -18.64
N THR A 212 -0.05 10.62 -17.34
CA THR A 212 -1.09 10.23 -16.38
C THR A 212 -1.64 11.42 -15.60
N ALA A 213 -2.81 11.92 -15.98
CA ALA A 213 -3.46 13.07 -15.33
C ALA A 213 -4.27 12.71 -14.07
N HIS A 214 -4.68 11.44 -13.91
CA HIS A 214 -5.68 11.05 -12.90
C HIS A 214 -5.11 10.70 -11.51
N MET A 215 -3.79 10.80 -11.31
CA MET A 215 -3.16 10.55 -10.01
C MET A 215 -2.98 11.87 -9.27
N GLN A 216 -3.64 12.03 -8.13
CA GLN A 216 -3.41 13.18 -7.25
C GLN A 216 -3.15 12.72 -5.81
N PRO A 217 -2.47 13.51 -4.98
CA PRO A 217 -2.33 13.23 -3.56
C PRO A 217 -3.66 13.42 -2.79
N PRO A 218 -4.03 12.52 -1.86
CA PRO A 218 -5.24 12.67 -1.03
C PRO A 218 -5.35 14.01 -0.29
N ILE A 219 -4.23 14.63 0.07
CA ILE A 219 -4.23 15.94 0.73
C ILE A 219 -4.84 17.06 -0.13
N LEU A 220 -4.87 16.91 -1.46
CA LEU A 220 -5.42 17.90 -2.39
C LEU A 220 -6.92 17.75 -2.64
N HIS A 221 -7.55 16.69 -2.12
CA HIS A 221 -9.00 16.50 -2.26
C HIS A 221 -9.77 17.29 -1.19
N LEU A 222 -11.09 17.38 -1.38
CA LEU A 222 -11.98 18.03 -0.42
C LEU A 222 -11.79 17.42 0.98
N GLY A 223 -11.44 18.28 1.96
CA GLY A 223 -11.13 17.87 3.33
C GLY A 223 -9.74 17.24 3.53
N GLY A 224 -8.97 17.03 2.47
CA GLY A 224 -7.65 16.38 2.50
C GLY A 224 -6.62 17.12 3.35
N PHE A 225 -6.67 18.46 3.39
CA PHE A 225 -5.79 19.27 4.23
C PHE A 225 -5.93 18.96 5.73
N LEU A 226 -7.10 18.46 6.18
CA LEU A 226 -7.30 18.05 7.58
C LEU A 226 -6.47 16.82 7.96
N ILE A 227 -5.97 16.07 6.97
CA ILE A 227 -5.04 14.95 7.23
C ILE A 227 -3.75 15.46 7.89
N LEU A 228 -3.35 16.71 7.63
CA LEU A 228 -2.17 17.32 8.26
C LEU A 228 -2.25 17.36 9.80
N LEU A 229 -3.44 17.26 10.39
CA LEU A 229 -3.61 17.18 11.83
C LEU A 229 -2.85 15.99 12.46
N VAL A 230 -2.51 14.94 11.71
CA VAL A 230 -1.64 13.85 12.23
C VAL A 230 -0.27 14.34 12.71
N LEU A 231 0.20 15.49 12.24
CA LEU A 231 1.44 16.14 12.69
C LEU A 231 1.37 16.58 14.16
N LEU A 232 0.19 16.82 14.71
CA LEU A 232 0.01 17.04 16.15
C LEU A 232 0.44 15.81 16.98
N LYS A 233 0.51 14.64 16.36
CA LYS A 233 0.95 13.37 16.94
C LYS A 233 2.20 12.82 16.25
N TRP A 234 3.10 13.69 15.78
CA TRP A 234 4.31 13.34 15.00
C TRP A 234 5.25 12.30 15.65
N ARG A 235 5.18 12.06 16.96
CA ARG A 235 5.98 11.02 17.62
C ARG A 235 5.46 9.60 17.34
N ARG A 236 4.28 9.48 16.71
CA ARG A 236 3.68 8.20 16.33
C ARG A 236 4.06 7.83 14.89
N PRO A 237 4.51 6.59 14.65
CA PRO A 237 4.81 6.12 13.29
C PRO A 237 3.55 6.01 12.42
N GLU A 238 2.37 5.84 13.02
CA GLU A 238 1.10 5.86 12.30
C GLU A 238 0.82 7.24 11.67
N SER A 239 1.23 8.33 12.32
CA SER A 239 1.11 9.67 11.76
C SER A 239 1.94 9.82 10.48
N TRP A 240 3.15 9.25 10.47
CA TRP A 240 4.01 9.26 9.29
C TRP A 240 3.50 8.36 8.17
N LEU A 241 2.91 7.20 8.51
CA LEU A 241 2.24 6.36 7.52
C LEU A 241 1.11 7.13 6.82
N VAL A 242 0.19 7.70 7.59
CA VAL A 242 -0.98 8.41 7.08
C VAL A 242 -0.57 9.65 6.28
N LEU A 243 0.38 10.43 6.81
CA LEU A 243 0.91 11.62 6.12
C LEU A 243 1.58 11.24 4.80
N ALA A 244 2.50 10.28 4.82
CA ALA A 244 3.23 9.87 3.62
C ALA A 244 2.28 9.32 2.56
N MET A 245 1.31 8.47 2.94
CA MET A 245 0.25 8.03 2.04
C MET A 245 -0.50 9.24 1.44
N ALA A 246 -0.94 10.18 2.27
CA ALA A 246 -1.72 11.33 1.83
C ALA A 246 -0.97 12.33 0.93
N CYS A 247 0.37 12.32 0.97
CA CYS A 247 1.22 13.15 0.12
C CYS A 247 1.60 12.45 -1.19
N MET A 248 1.47 11.13 -1.30
CA MET A 248 1.81 10.40 -2.52
C MET A 248 0.67 10.49 -3.54
N PRO A 249 0.97 10.71 -4.83
CA PRO A 249 -0.02 10.54 -5.90
C PRO A 249 -0.53 9.10 -5.92
N GLN A 250 -1.84 8.92 -5.89
CA GLN A 250 -2.48 7.61 -5.91
C GLN A 250 -3.55 7.55 -6.99
N SER A 251 -3.82 6.35 -7.51
CA SER A 251 -5.08 6.12 -8.21
C SER A 251 -6.22 6.09 -7.18
N TRP A 252 -7.42 6.49 -7.55
CA TRP A 252 -8.54 6.55 -6.61
C TRP A 252 -9.24 5.21 -6.42
N GLY A 253 -8.47 4.12 -6.49
CA GLY A 253 -8.96 2.81 -6.13
C GLY A 253 -9.00 2.63 -4.61
N TRP A 254 -10.10 2.08 -4.08
CA TRP A 254 -10.26 1.73 -2.67
C TRP A 254 -9.07 0.92 -2.14
N TYR A 255 -8.50 0.05 -2.97
CA TYR A 255 -7.33 -0.77 -2.66
C TYR A 255 -6.10 0.03 -2.21
N ASN A 256 -5.87 1.26 -2.67
CA ASN A 256 -4.64 2.00 -2.32
C ASN A 256 -4.59 2.40 -0.85
N THR A 257 -5.74 2.42 -0.17
CA THR A 257 -5.82 2.87 1.22
C THR A 257 -5.67 1.75 2.24
N LEU A 258 -5.50 0.49 1.80
CA LEU A 258 -5.38 -0.66 2.70
C LEU A 258 -4.29 -0.49 3.78
N PRO A 259 -3.10 0.09 3.51
CA PRO A 259 -2.09 0.34 4.55
C PRO A 259 -2.57 1.22 5.70
N VAL A 260 -3.53 2.13 5.48
CA VAL A 260 -4.11 3.00 6.51
C VAL A 260 -4.82 2.18 7.60
N PHE A 261 -5.26 0.96 7.29
CA PHE A 261 -5.86 0.06 8.27
C PHE A 261 -4.88 -0.46 9.33
N ALA A 262 -3.57 -0.16 9.24
CA ALA A 262 -2.63 -0.45 10.32
C ALA A 262 -2.74 0.50 11.54
N VAL A 263 -3.59 1.54 11.46
CA VAL A 263 -3.76 2.57 12.49
C VAL A 263 -4.50 2.11 13.77
N PRO A 264 -5.57 1.29 13.71
CA PRO A 264 -6.23 0.76 14.90
C PRO A 264 -5.29 0.01 15.85
N ARG A 265 -5.56 0.10 17.15
CA ARG A 265 -4.83 -0.56 18.25
C ARG A 265 -5.68 -1.53 19.03
N THR A 266 -6.99 -1.47 18.84
CA THR A 266 -7.95 -2.35 19.49
C THR A 266 -8.88 -2.97 18.46
N PHE A 267 -9.50 -4.10 18.81
CA PHE A 267 -10.46 -4.74 17.92
C PHE A 267 -11.67 -3.84 17.66
N THR A 268 -12.11 -3.06 18.66
CA THR A 268 -13.20 -2.08 18.51
C THR A 268 -12.85 -0.98 17.50
N GLU A 269 -11.67 -0.36 17.61
CA GLU A 269 -11.23 0.65 16.63
C GLU A 269 -11.15 0.04 15.21
N SER A 270 -10.75 -1.23 15.12
CA SER A 270 -10.65 -1.94 13.84
C SER A 270 -12.02 -2.22 13.23
N ILE A 271 -13.01 -2.66 14.03
CA ILE A 271 -14.40 -2.81 13.56
C ILE A 271 -14.96 -1.47 13.08
N VAL A 272 -14.79 -0.41 13.88
CA VAL A 272 -15.32 0.92 13.52
C VAL A 272 -14.70 1.40 12.22
N LEU A 273 -13.37 1.32 12.09
CA LEU A 273 -12.71 1.72 10.85
C LEU A 273 -13.13 0.83 9.68
N ALA A 274 -13.25 -0.49 9.87
CA ALA A 274 -13.69 -1.41 8.83
C ALA A 274 -15.10 -1.10 8.34
N GLY A 275 -16.03 -0.84 9.27
CA GLY A 275 -17.39 -0.44 8.97
C GLY A 275 -17.44 0.85 8.14
N ILE A 276 -16.70 1.89 8.56
CA ILE A 276 -16.67 3.17 7.83
C ILE A 276 -16.05 2.99 6.44
N MET A 277 -14.94 2.25 6.31
CA MET A 277 -14.31 1.96 5.01
C MET A 277 -15.26 1.21 4.06
N THR A 278 -15.98 0.21 4.57
CA THR A 278 -16.93 -0.58 3.77
C THR A 278 -18.14 0.25 3.37
N ILE A 279 -18.71 1.05 4.29
CA ILE A 279 -19.81 1.97 3.97
C ILE A 279 -19.36 2.97 2.91
N GLY A 280 -18.15 3.54 3.03
CA GLY A 280 -17.57 4.42 2.02
C GLY A 280 -17.47 3.74 0.66
N GLY A 281 -16.94 2.52 0.62
CA GLY A 281 -16.84 1.71 -0.59
C GLY A 281 -18.19 1.48 -1.28
N LEU A 282 -19.19 1.02 -0.51
CA LEU A 282 -20.54 0.79 -1.00
C LEU A 282 -21.21 2.09 -1.46
N ALA A 283 -21.11 3.16 -0.67
CA ALA A 283 -21.62 4.48 -1.04
C ALA A 283 -20.96 4.97 -2.35
N GLY A 284 -19.66 4.77 -2.52
CA GLY A 284 -18.97 5.08 -3.77
C GLY A 284 -19.53 4.32 -4.96
N THR A 285 -19.81 3.02 -4.81
CA THR A 285 -20.42 2.21 -5.88
C THR A 285 -21.86 2.56 -6.19
N MET A 286 -22.64 3.03 -5.20
CA MET A 286 -24.07 3.31 -5.35
C MET A 286 -24.37 4.76 -5.75
N LEU A 287 -23.58 5.71 -5.25
CA LEU A 287 -23.88 7.14 -5.34
C LEU A 287 -23.10 7.86 -6.44
N ILE A 288 -21.94 7.35 -6.86
CA ILE A 288 -21.15 7.98 -7.92
C ILE A 288 -21.67 7.46 -9.26
N PRO A 289 -22.38 8.29 -10.06
CA PRO A 289 -23.02 7.81 -11.27
C PRO A 289 -21.98 7.35 -12.29
N PRO A 290 -22.28 6.32 -13.10
CA PRO A 290 -21.42 5.90 -14.22
C PRO A 290 -21.20 6.97 -15.32
N LEU A 291 -21.81 8.16 -15.20
CA LEU A 291 -21.98 9.15 -16.27
C LEU A 291 -21.31 10.51 -16.00
N THR A 292 -20.47 10.61 -14.98
CA THR A 292 -19.64 11.82 -14.81
C THR A 292 -18.39 11.74 -15.69
N SER A 293 -17.83 12.89 -16.08
CA SER A 293 -16.50 12.90 -16.71
C SER A 293 -15.50 12.15 -15.82
N VAL A 294 -14.47 11.56 -16.44
CA VAL A 294 -13.43 10.79 -15.73
C VAL A 294 -12.85 11.59 -14.54
N ASP A 295 -12.67 12.89 -14.70
CA ASP A 295 -12.15 13.79 -13.66
C ASP A 295 -13.13 13.98 -12.49
N ALA A 296 -14.42 14.11 -12.78
CA ALA A 296 -15.44 14.24 -11.75
C ALA A 296 -15.59 12.94 -10.96
N PHE A 297 -15.55 11.78 -11.63
CA PHE A 297 -15.51 10.48 -10.97
C PHE A 297 -14.34 10.40 -9.98
N TYR A 298 -13.13 10.74 -10.42
CA TYR A 298 -11.95 10.69 -9.56
C TYR A 298 -11.98 11.69 -8.41
N SER A 299 -12.51 12.89 -8.64
CA SER A 299 -12.67 13.91 -7.59
C SER A 299 -13.60 13.42 -6.47
N TRP A 300 -14.74 12.83 -6.82
CA TRP A 300 -15.71 12.30 -5.84
C TRP A 300 -15.18 11.08 -5.10
N VAL A 301 -14.57 10.12 -5.81
CA VAL A 301 -13.98 8.95 -5.14
C VAL A 301 -12.87 9.38 -4.19
N GLY A 302 -12.02 10.34 -4.60
CA GLY A 302 -10.97 10.88 -3.74
C GLY A 302 -11.51 11.55 -2.47
N ALA A 303 -12.56 12.37 -2.58
CA ALA A 303 -13.21 12.97 -1.42
C ALA A 303 -13.81 11.90 -0.48
N LEU A 304 -14.45 10.86 -1.02
CA LEU A 304 -14.97 9.76 -0.21
C LEU A 304 -13.86 8.98 0.49
N LEU A 305 -12.73 8.71 -0.17
CA LEU A 305 -11.58 8.06 0.46
C LEU A 305 -11.02 8.92 1.61
N VAL A 306 -10.93 10.24 1.42
CA VAL A 306 -10.54 11.16 2.50
C VAL A 306 -11.49 11.04 3.70
N ILE A 307 -12.80 11.19 3.46
CA ILE A 307 -13.82 11.25 4.52
C ILE A 307 -14.00 9.90 5.24
N THR A 308 -13.92 8.79 4.52
CA THR A 308 -14.27 7.46 5.05
C THR A 308 -13.06 6.63 5.48
N ILE A 309 -11.84 7.07 5.15
CA ILE A 309 -10.61 6.31 5.44
C ILE A 309 -9.59 7.17 6.15
N TYR A 310 -9.15 8.26 5.53
CA TYR A 310 -8.07 9.08 6.08
C TYR A 310 -8.51 9.86 7.33
N LEU A 311 -9.65 10.56 7.31
CA LEU A 311 -10.12 11.34 8.45
C LEU A 311 -10.50 10.49 9.68
N PRO A 312 -11.15 9.31 9.53
CA PRO A 312 -11.34 8.39 10.65
C PRO A 312 -10.01 7.92 11.24
N ALA A 313 -9.01 7.60 10.41
CA ALA A 313 -7.68 7.24 10.88
C ALA A 313 -6.99 8.41 11.61
N VAL A 314 -7.12 9.64 11.11
CA VAL A 314 -6.66 10.87 11.79
C VAL A 314 -7.31 10.99 13.16
N GLY A 315 -8.63 10.80 13.26
CA GLY A 315 -9.37 10.82 14.52
C GLY A 315 -8.85 9.78 15.52
N LEU A 316 -8.60 8.54 15.08
CA LEU A 316 -8.01 7.50 15.92
C LEU A 316 -6.60 7.88 16.42
N ILE A 317 -5.79 8.51 15.58
CA ILE A 317 -4.45 8.99 15.95
C ILE A 317 -4.54 10.11 17.00
N LEU A 318 -5.43 11.10 16.79
CA LEU A 318 -5.55 12.28 17.64
C LEU A 318 -6.02 11.96 19.06
N ARG A 319 -6.82 10.90 19.23
CA ARG A 319 -7.30 10.42 20.54
C ARG A 319 -6.21 9.87 21.46
N ARG A 320 -5.00 9.67 20.94
CA ARG A 320 -3.90 9.03 21.69
C ARG A 320 -2.82 10.05 22.08
N PRO A 321 -2.04 9.83 23.15
CA PRO A 321 -0.94 10.72 23.54
C PRO A 321 0.15 10.83 22.46
N ASN A 322 0.85 11.96 22.35
CA ASN A 322 1.93 12.15 21.36
C ASN A 322 3.25 11.53 21.87
N GLU A 323 3.33 10.20 21.83
CA GLU A 323 4.47 9.42 22.32
C GLU A 323 4.83 8.31 21.34
N GLY A 324 6.06 7.79 21.44
CA GLY A 324 6.56 6.71 20.59
C GLY A 324 8.01 6.89 20.19
N LYS A 325 8.61 5.80 19.68
CA LYS A 325 9.90 5.86 19.01
C LYS A 325 9.70 6.53 17.65
N LEU A 326 10.49 7.57 17.39
CA LEU A 326 10.50 8.23 16.09
C LEU A 326 10.91 7.25 14.98
N PRO A 327 10.52 7.52 13.73
CA PRO A 327 10.99 6.74 12.59
C PRO A 327 12.52 6.67 12.54
N ALA A 328 13.05 5.55 12.06
CA ALA A 328 14.49 5.26 12.09
C ALA A 328 15.36 6.25 11.30
N TRP A 329 14.76 7.05 10.42
CA TRP A 329 15.42 8.07 9.61
C TRP A 329 15.54 9.44 10.30
N THR A 330 14.75 9.75 11.33
CA THR A 330 14.71 11.10 11.93
C THR A 330 16.03 11.54 12.58
N PRO A 331 16.83 10.69 13.27
CA PRO A 331 18.08 11.16 13.87
C PRO A 331 19.10 11.63 12.83
N ARG A 332 19.06 11.06 11.61
CA ARG A 332 19.95 11.46 10.51
C ARG A 332 19.60 12.84 9.98
N LEU A 333 18.32 13.17 9.84
CA LEU A 333 17.91 14.51 9.44
C LEU A 333 18.33 15.55 10.48
N ALA A 334 18.12 15.26 11.78
CA ALA A 334 18.56 16.16 12.85
C ALA A 334 20.08 16.41 12.80
N ALA A 335 20.88 15.38 12.50
CA ALA A 335 22.33 15.52 12.33
C ALA A 335 22.73 16.35 11.10
N LEU A 336 21.98 16.28 10.00
CA LEU A 336 22.21 17.11 8.81
C LEU A 336 21.99 18.60 9.10
N PHE A 337 20.91 18.95 9.82
CA PHE A 337 20.64 20.34 10.21
C PHE A 337 21.60 20.87 11.28
N LYS A 338 22.14 20.01 12.14
CA LYS A 338 23.14 20.44 13.14
C LYS A 338 24.50 20.78 12.51
N ARG A 339 24.85 20.16 11.38
CA ARG A 339 26.10 20.45 10.64
C ARG A 339 26.06 21.75 9.84
N SER A 340 24.88 22.27 9.51
CA SER A 340 24.72 23.51 8.74
C SER A 340 24.72 24.79 9.58
N ASN A 341 24.79 24.69 10.91
CA ASN A 341 25.13 25.80 11.79
C ASN A 341 26.61 25.66 12.18
N PRO A 342 27.57 26.19 11.39
CA PRO A 342 28.88 26.46 11.97
C PRO A 342 28.62 27.40 13.15
N GLU A 343 29.10 27.00 14.32
CA GLU A 343 29.08 27.86 15.50
C GLU A 343 29.55 29.26 15.05
N ARG A 344 28.68 30.26 15.20
CA ARG A 344 29.11 31.64 15.09
C ARG A 344 30.28 31.73 16.06
N PRO A 345 31.51 32.06 15.61
CA PRO A 345 32.60 32.28 16.55
C PRO A 345 32.07 33.32 17.53
N GLU A 346 31.98 32.93 18.80
CA GLU A 346 31.64 33.84 19.88
C GLU A 346 32.68 34.96 19.79
N GLY A 347 32.23 36.09 19.23
CA GLY A 347 33.05 37.27 19.06
C GLY A 347 33.58 37.64 20.44
N GLY A 348 34.90 37.50 20.58
CA GLY A 348 35.60 37.70 21.83
C GLY A 348 35.26 39.06 22.43
N THR A 349 34.71 39.02 23.64
CA THR A 349 34.94 40.08 24.59
C THR A 349 36.29 39.80 25.25
N SER A 350 37.22 40.72 25.05
CA SER A 350 38.42 40.87 25.87
C SER A 350 38.69 42.37 25.99
N PRO A 351 39.25 42.77 27.14
CA PRO A 351 38.69 43.78 28.06
C PRO A 351 38.84 45.25 27.66
#